data_AF-A0A3N5HH32-F1
#
_entry.id   AF-A0A3N5HH32-F1
#
_cell.length_a   1.000
_cell.length_b   1.000
_cell.length_c   1.000
_cell.angle_alpha   90.00
_cell.angle_beta   90.00
_cell.angle_gamma   90.00
#
_symmetry.space_group_name_H-M   'P 1'
#
loop_
_entity.id
_entity.type
_entity.pdbx_description
1 polymer ?
#
loop_
_entity_poly.entity_id
_entity_poly.type
_entity_poly.pdbx_seq_one_letter_code
_entity_poly.pdbx_strand_id
1 'polypeptide(L)'
;YKQFAITIAISVIISGITALTLSPALCSLVLKPSHSQRRGFFGVFNRFFGWTQVRYTAVVGTILNRSVLSMVLFGIIGLFAAGLFKTIPSSFLPEEDQGYFITIVQLPDGASKQRTDAVLSKIEKYFLSVPAIHSTDALAGQNFVFGTRGPNSATMFLPLHHWDERQGPQNHVKALIGAAYGEFAKIPEALILAFNAPSIRGLGATGGFSLQLQDPSSGDFNKFAGVAQEFLAKARQHPAIGAIGSSFRVSAPRIFAHVDRERAKSLGVPISEVFDTLQAYFGNLYINDFLKFGRVYRVQTEAEAQYRSTPEDVAKIYVRAVSGLKSTMIPLDTVVTTEFTSGPDPVTHFNGYNTALVLGAAAPGYSSGQVLDALDQVAKEVLVPQGYGIDWSGISYQERMVGQQSLFVFGFGLLMVFLVLAAQYESWAVPFAVLLAVPFGVFGALSAVWVMGMSNDIYFQIGLVTLIGLSAKNAILIVEFANKRYESGHSLVDAAMEAATIRFRPIVMTS
;
A
#
# COMPACT_ATOMS: atom_id res chain seq x y z
N TYR A 1 -0.56 -14.20 5.08
CA TYR A 1 -0.81 -15.67 5.03
C TYR A 1 -0.51 -16.42 6.32
N LYS A 2 0.73 -16.49 6.84
CA LYS A 2 1.09 -17.38 7.98
C LYS A 2 0.22 -17.22 9.23
N GLN A 3 -0.11 -15.99 9.64
CA GLN A 3 -0.95 -15.72 10.80
C GLN A 3 -2.34 -16.40 10.70
N PHE A 4 -3.01 -16.23 9.55
CA PHE A 4 -4.29 -16.90 9.28
C PHE A 4 -4.14 -18.41 9.21
N ALA A 5 -3.15 -18.91 8.46
CA ALA A 5 -2.94 -20.34 8.28
C ALA A 5 -2.72 -21.07 9.61
N ILE A 6 -1.86 -20.53 10.49
CA ILE A 6 -1.57 -21.12 11.81
C ILE A 6 -2.81 -21.07 12.71
N THR A 7 -3.50 -19.93 12.75
CA THR A 7 -4.69 -19.77 13.59
C THR A 7 -5.81 -20.73 13.17
N ILE A 8 -6.06 -20.82 11.85
CA ILE A 8 -7.07 -21.74 11.30
C ILE A 8 -6.65 -23.19 11.54
N ALA A 9 -5.39 -23.56 11.27
CA ALA A 9 -4.92 -24.93 11.48
C ALA A 9 -5.06 -25.38 12.93
N ILE A 10 -4.58 -24.56 13.89
CA ILE A 10 -4.65 -24.88 15.32
C ILE A 10 -6.11 -24.94 15.80
N SER A 11 -6.93 -23.95 15.43
CA SER A 11 -8.34 -23.93 15.84
C SER A 11 -9.13 -25.11 15.28
N VAL A 12 -8.88 -25.52 14.03
CA VAL A 12 -9.51 -26.70 13.42
C VAL A 12 -9.04 -28.00 14.09
N ILE A 13 -7.76 -28.12 14.46
CA ILE A 13 -7.25 -29.29 15.21
C ILE A 13 -7.93 -29.39 16.58
N ILE A 14 -7.98 -28.29 17.32
CA ILE A 14 -8.66 -28.26 18.63
C ILE A 14 -10.15 -28.56 18.47
N SER A 15 -10.79 -28.01 17.44
CA SER A 15 -12.18 -28.31 17.11
C SER A 15 -12.38 -29.81 16.79
N GLY A 16 -11.43 -30.44 16.09
CA GLY A 16 -11.45 -31.87 15.80
C GLY A 16 -11.32 -32.72 17.07
N ILE A 17 -10.37 -32.39 17.95
CA ILE A 17 -10.18 -33.07 19.24
C ILE A 17 -11.47 -32.95 20.08
N THR A 18 -12.05 -31.75 20.13
CA THR A 18 -13.30 -31.49 20.87
C THR A 18 -14.47 -32.28 20.29
N ALA A 19 -14.58 -32.35 18.96
CA ALA A 19 -15.62 -33.10 18.26
C ALA A 19 -15.51 -34.62 18.45
N LEU A 20 -14.30 -35.14 18.66
CA LEU A 20 -14.05 -36.58 18.88
C LEU A 20 -14.14 -37.00 20.35
N THR A 21 -13.97 -36.07 21.30
CA THR A 21 -13.90 -36.39 22.74
C THR A 21 -15.08 -35.81 23.52
N LEU A 22 -15.16 -34.49 23.61
CA LEU A 22 -16.14 -33.78 24.43
C LEU A 22 -17.54 -33.85 23.84
N SER A 23 -17.70 -33.65 22.53
CA SER A 23 -19.03 -33.64 21.90
C SER A 23 -19.79 -34.96 22.07
N PRO A 24 -19.20 -36.15 21.83
CA PRO A 24 -19.88 -37.43 22.07
C PRO A 24 -20.21 -37.64 23.56
N ALA A 25 -19.31 -37.25 24.47
CA ALA A 25 -19.52 -37.36 25.91
C ALA A 25 -20.67 -36.46 26.40
N LEU A 26 -20.74 -35.22 25.93
CA LEU A 26 -21.85 -34.31 26.25
C LEU A 26 -23.15 -34.79 25.60
N CYS A 27 -23.10 -35.31 24.38
CA CYS A 27 -24.28 -35.86 23.73
C CYS A 27 -24.88 -37.02 24.52
N SER A 28 -24.06 -37.95 25.02
CA SER A 28 -24.58 -39.08 25.81
C SER A 28 -25.15 -38.66 27.18
N LEU A 29 -24.64 -37.57 27.76
CA LEU A 29 -25.09 -37.06 29.05
C LEU A 29 -26.32 -36.13 28.96
N VAL A 30 -26.45 -35.34 27.90
CA VAL A 30 -27.41 -34.22 27.82
C VAL A 30 -28.57 -34.47 26.87
N LEU A 31 -28.39 -35.27 25.79
CA LEU A 31 -29.48 -35.52 24.83
C LEU A 31 -30.56 -36.42 25.44
N LYS A 32 -31.74 -35.83 25.66
CA LYS A 32 -32.92 -36.58 26.07
C LYS A 32 -33.47 -37.42 24.89
N PRO A 33 -33.92 -38.66 25.11
CA PRO A 33 -34.44 -39.57 24.07
C PRO A 33 -35.79 -39.16 23.45
N SER A 34 -36.30 -37.94 23.69
CA SER A 34 -37.66 -37.53 23.30
C SER A 34 -37.73 -37.04 21.84
N HIS A 35 -38.33 -37.85 20.97
CA HIS A 35 -38.77 -37.48 19.61
C HIS A 35 -40.27 -37.15 19.55
N SER A 36 -40.73 -36.11 20.24
CA SER A 36 -42.06 -35.56 19.96
C SER A 36 -42.01 -34.63 18.74
N GLN A 37 -42.96 -34.74 17.81
CA GLN A 37 -43.10 -33.78 16.72
C GLN A 37 -43.34 -32.40 17.32
N ARG A 38 -42.34 -31.51 17.24
CA ARG A 38 -42.48 -30.13 17.71
C ARG A 38 -43.60 -29.44 16.93
N ARG A 39 -44.63 -28.97 17.63
CA ARG A 39 -45.71 -28.14 17.07
C ARG A 39 -45.27 -26.66 17.04
N GLY A 40 -45.91 -25.85 16.19
CA GLY A 40 -45.58 -24.42 16.02
C GLY A 40 -44.46 -24.17 14.99
N PHE A 41 -43.69 -23.09 15.18
CA PHE A 41 -42.65 -22.63 14.24
C PHE A 41 -41.65 -23.73 13.83
N PHE A 42 -41.09 -24.47 14.80
CA PHE A 42 -40.13 -25.54 14.52
C PHE A 42 -40.74 -26.71 13.73
N GLY A 43 -42.05 -26.95 13.87
CA GLY A 43 -42.76 -27.95 13.08
C GLY A 43 -42.89 -27.53 11.62
N VAL A 44 -43.27 -26.27 11.39
CA VAL A 44 -43.33 -25.67 10.04
C VAL A 44 -41.95 -25.67 9.39
N PHE A 45 -40.91 -25.25 10.12
CA PHE A 45 -39.53 -25.29 9.65
C PHE A 45 -39.11 -26.70 9.25
N ASN A 46 -39.34 -27.72 10.09
CA ASN A 46 -38.97 -29.10 9.76
C ASN A 46 -39.72 -29.63 8.54
N ARG A 47 -41.00 -29.28 8.37
CA ARG A 47 -41.78 -29.64 7.17
C ARG A 47 -41.24 -28.97 5.92
N PHE A 48 -40.94 -27.67 5.99
CA PHE A 48 -40.32 -26.93 4.90
C PHE A 48 -38.94 -27.51 4.55
N PHE A 49 -38.11 -27.78 5.56
CA PHE A 49 -36.80 -28.39 5.37
C PHE A 49 -36.90 -29.78 4.72
N GLY A 50 -37.82 -30.62 5.18
CA GLY A 50 -38.09 -31.93 4.58
C GLY A 50 -38.54 -31.82 3.12
N TRP A 51 -39.40 -30.84 2.81
CA TRP A 51 -39.80 -30.54 1.44
C TRP A 51 -38.61 -30.11 0.58
N THR A 52 -37.74 -29.22 1.08
CA THR A 52 -36.53 -28.79 0.38
C THR A 52 -35.56 -29.95 0.16
N GLN A 53 -35.41 -30.85 1.13
CA GLN A 53 -34.58 -32.03 1.00
C GLN A 53 -35.08 -32.96 -0.11
N VAL A 54 -36.39 -33.23 -0.19
CA VAL A 54 -36.97 -34.05 -1.27
C VAL A 54 -36.81 -33.38 -2.64
N ARG A 55 -36.93 -32.05 -2.72
CA ARG A 55 -36.70 -31.30 -3.96
C ARG A 55 -35.23 -31.34 -4.38
N TYR A 56 -34.32 -31.16 -3.42
CA TYR A 56 -32.88 -31.26 -3.65
C TYR A 56 -32.50 -32.64 -4.20
N THR A 57 -32.98 -33.73 -3.58
CA THR A 57 -32.66 -35.09 -4.05
C THR A 57 -33.23 -35.36 -5.44
N ALA A 58 -34.45 -34.90 -5.75
CA ALA A 58 -35.01 -35.00 -7.09
C ALA A 58 -34.17 -34.25 -8.15
N VAL A 59 -33.64 -33.08 -7.80
CA VAL A 59 -32.73 -32.31 -8.68
C VAL A 59 -31.41 -33.07 -8.88
N VAL A 60 -30.81 -33.61 -7.81
CA VAL A 60 -29.59 -34.42 -7.90
C VAL A 60 -29.81 -35.63 -8.82
N GLY A 61 -30.93 -36.34 -8.69
CA GLY A 61 -31.26 -37.47 -9.58
C GLY A 61 -31.37 -37.04 -11.05
N THR A 62 -31.91 -35.85 -11.31
CA THR A 62 -31.98 -35.29 -12.67
C THR A 62 -30.59 -34.93 -13.21
N ILE A 63 -29.73 -34.35 -12.38
CA ILE A 63 -28.34 -34.00 -12.71
C ILE A 63 -27.52 -35.25 -13.04
N LEU A 64 -27.71 -36.34 -12.29
CA LEU A 64 -27.04 -37.63 -12.51
C LEU A 64 -27.48 -38.27 -13.83
N ASN A 65 -28.79 -38.25 -14.14
CA ASN A 65 -29.32 -38.78 -15.40
C ASN A 65 -28.92 -37.94 -16.63
N ARG A 66 -28.52 -36.68 -16.43
CA ARG A 66 -28.05 -35.76 -17.49
C ARG A 66 -26.59 -35.35 -17.31
N SER A 67 -25.72 -36.31 -16.99
CA SER A 67 -24.31 -36.10 -16.65
C SER A 67 -23.53 -35.24 -17.66
N VAL A 68 -23.75 -35.43 -18.97
CA VAL A 68 -23.08 -34.63 -20.02
C VAL A 68 -23.48 -33.16 -19.92
N LEU A 69 -24.78 -32.86 -19.77
CA LEU A 69 -25.27 -31.48 -19.63
C LEU A 69 -24.74 -30.84 -18.35
N SER A 70 -24.69 -31.60 -17.25
CA SER A 70 -24.14 -31.17 -15.96
C SER A 70 -22.65 -30.81 -16.06
N MET A 71 -21.87 -31.60 -16.81
CA MET A 71 -20.45 -31.32 -17.06
C MET A 71 -20.26 -30.10 -17.96
N VAL A 72 -21.11 -29.89 -18.95
CA VAL A 72 -21.11 -28.67 -19.78
C VAL A 72 -21.41 -27.44 -18.92
N LEU A 73 -22.43 -27.50 -18.06
CA LEU A 73 -22.76 -26.41 -17.14
C LEU A 73 -21.61 -26.11 -16.18
N PHE A 74 -20.95 -27.14 -15.65
CA PHE A 74 -19.75 -26.99 -14.82
C PHE A 74 -18.62 -26.29 -15.60
N GLY A 75 -18.37 -26.68 -16.84
CA GLY A 75 -17.40 -26.02 -17.72
C GLY A 75 -17.74 -24.54 -17.94
N ILE A 76 -19.01 -24.21 -18.12
CA ILE A 76 -19.49 -22.83 -18.24
C ILE A 76 -19.21 -22.03 -16.95
N ILE A 77 -19.48 -22.60 -15.77
CA ILE A 77 -19.18 -21.95 -14.49
C ILE A 77 -17.67 -21.73 -14.34
N GLY A 78 -16.85 -22.71 -14.72
CA GLY A 78 -15.40 -22.56 -14.74
C GLY A 78 -14.92 -21.43 -15.66
N LEU A 79 -15.51 -21.31 -16.86
CA LEU A 79 -15.23 -20.23 -17.79
C LEU A 79 -15.65 -18.86 -17.24
N PHE A 80 -16.83 -18.75 -16.63
CA PHE A 80 -17.27 -17.51 -15.98
C PHE A 80 -16.39 -17.15 -14.79
N ALA A 81 -15.99 -18.11 -13.96
CA ALA A 81 -15.06 -17.87 -12.86
C ALA A 81 -13.70 -17.37 -13.39
N ALA A 82 -13.17 -17.97 -14.45
CA ALA A 82 -11.94 -17.52 -15.10
C ALA A 82 -12.09 -16.11 -15.72
N GLY A 83 -13.26 -15.80 -16.29
CA GLY A 83 -13.60 -14.47 -16.78
C GLY A 83 -13.63 -13.44 -15.65
N LEU A 84 -14.35 -13.74 -14.56
CA LEU A 84 -14.45 -12.89 -13.37
C LEU A 84 -13.08 -12.62 -12.75
N PHE A 85 -12.23 -13.65 -12.68
CA PHE A 85 -10.87 -13.52 -12.15
C PHE A 85 -10.01 -12.54 -12.96
N LYS A 86 -10.26 -12.41 -14.27
CA LYS A 86 -9.59 -11.43 -15.14
C LYS A 86 -10.20 -10.03 -15.05
N THR A 87 -11.49 -9.92 -14.78
CA THR A 87 -12.18 -8.62 -14.71
C THR A 87 -12.06 -7.93 -13.35
N ILE A 88 -11.94 -8.70 -12.26
CA ILE A 88 -11.84 -8.13 -10.92
C ILE A 88 -10.45 -7.51 -10.75
N PRO A 89 -10.37 -6.22 -10.40
CA PRO A 89 -9.09 -5.53 -10.34
C PRO A 89 -8.29 -5.98 -9.11
N SER A 90 -6.98 -6.14 -9.25
CA SER A 90 -6.10 -6.53 -8.15
C SER A 90 -5.79 -5.34 -7.24
N SER A 91 -5.60 -5.63 -5.96
CA SER A 91 -5.12 -4.67 -4.96
C SER A 91 -4.20 -5.38 -3.97
N PHE A 92 -3.39 -4.64 -3.22
CA PHE A 92 -2.61 -5.22 -2.13
C PHE A 92 -3.44 -5.35 -0.85
N LEU A 93 -3.84 -4.21 -0.31
CA LEU A 93 -4.64 -4.07 0.90
C LEU A 93 -5.68 -2.98 0.68
N PRO A 94 -6.87 -3.09 1.28
CA PRO A 94 -7.81 -1.99 1.30
C PRO A 94 -7.19 -0.78 2.01
N GLU A 95 -7.50 0.41 1.50
CA GLU A 95 -7.23 1.65 2.22
C GLU A 95 -8.20 1.74 3.39
N GLU A 96 -7.65 1.92 4.59
CA GLU A 96 -8.43 2.04 5.81
C GLU A 96 -8.44 3.48 6.29
N ASP A 97 -9.54 3.87 6.93
CA ASP A 97 -9.58 5.11 7.67
C ASP A 97 -8.88 4.90 9.01
N GLN A 98 -7.61 5.31 9.12
CA GLN A 98 -6.77 5.16 10.31
C GLN A 98 -6.97 6.28 11.35
N GLY A 99 -7.97 7.16 11.16
CA GLY A 99 -8.23 8.29 12.06
C GLY A 99 -7.25 9.46 11.90
N TYR A 100 -6.42 9.47 10.86
CA TYR A 100 -5.63 10.63 10.46
C TYR A 100 -5.21 10.53 8.99
N PHE A 101 -4.81 11.66 8.42
CA PHE A 101 -4.18 11.70 7.10
C PHE A 101 -3.04 12.73 7.08
N ILE A 102 -2.23 12.70 6.03
CA ILE A 102 -1.00 13.50 5.93
C ILE A 102 -1.14 14.43 4.74
N THR A 103 -0.89 15.72 4.95
CA THR A 103 -0.81 16.71 3.88
C THR A 103 0.62 17.23 3.78
N ILE A 104 1.17 17.28 2.57
CA ILE A 104 2.44 17.93 2.28
C ILE A 104 2.20 19.23 1.54
N VAL A 105 3.03 20.22 1.85
CA VAL A 105 2.99 21.54 1.25
C VAL A 105 4.38 21.82 0.70
N GLN A 106 4.45 22.07 -0.61
CA GLN A 106 5.69 22.35 -1.31
C GLN A 106 5.57 23.65 -2.10
N LEU A 107 6.23 24.69 -1.62
CA LEU A 107 6.37 25.95 -2.34
C LEU A 107 7.48 25.84 -3.41
N PRO A 108 7.51 26.77 -4.38
CA PRO A 108 8.61 26.90 -5.33
C PRO A 108 9.98 26.98 -4.65
N ASP A 109 11.02 26.60 -5.39
CA ASP A 109 12.39 26.64 -4.89
C ASP A 109 12.82 28.09 -4.56
N GLY A 110 13.60 28.25 -3.50
CA GLY A 110 13.99 29.56 -2.98
C GLY A 110 12.92 30.27 -2.13
N ALA A 111 11.71 29.71 -1.97
CA ALA A 111 10.73 30.27 -1.04
C ALA A 111 11.24 30.20 0.41
N SER A 112 11.11 31.31 1.14
CA SER A 112 11.51 31.41 2.54
C SER A 112 10.52 30.67 3.45
N LYS A 113 10.99 30.30 4.65
CA LYS A 113 10.14 29.69 5.68
C LYS A 113 8.93 30.55 6.00
N GLN A 114 9.09 31.88 6.04
CA GLN A 114 8.00 32.82 6.29
C GLN A 114 6.86 32.70 5.25
N ARG A 115 7.19 32.47 3.97
CA ARG A 115 6.17 32.22 2.94
C ARG A 115 5.48 30.88 3.16
N THR A 116 6.22 29.85 3.52
CA THR A 116 5.66 28.53 3.85
C THR A 116 4.71 28.60 5.05
N ASP A 117 5.09 29.33 6.11
CA ASP A 117 4.25 29.53 7.31
C ASP A 117 2.94 30.26 6.96
N ALA A 118 2.98 31.23 6.04
CA ALA A 118 1.79 31.93 5.57
C ALA A 118 0.82 30.99 4.82
N VAL A 119 1.34 30.09 3.99
CA VAL A 119 0.54 29.06 3.30
C VAL A 119 -0.04 28.06 4.30
N LEU A 120 0.78 27.57 5.23
CA LEU A 120 0.34 26.65 6.29
C LEU A 120 -0.81 27.25 7.10
N SER A 121 -0.72 28.52 7.46
CA SER A 121 -1.77 29.23 8.19
C SER A 121 -3.11 29.27 7.43
N LYS A 122 -3.10 29.33 6.08
CA LYS A 122 -4.32 29.28 5.27
C LYS A 122 -4.94 27.87 5.28
N ILE A 123 -4.10 26.85 5.13
CA ILE A 123 -4.50 25.44 5.11
C ILE A 123 -5.04 25.00 6.47
N GLU A 124 -4.37 25.41 7.55
CA GLU A 124 -4.77 25.15 8.93
C GLU A 124 -6.15 25.75 9.23
N LYS A 125 -6.40 27.00 8.85
CA LYS A 125 -7.73 27.63 8.99
C LYS A 125 -8.83 26.85 8.29
N TYR A 126 -8.56 26.32 7.10
CA TYR A 126 -9.52 25.47 6.40
C TYR A 126 -9.78 24.18 7.18
N PHE A 127 -8.74 23.44 7.55
CA PHE A 127 -8.92 22.16 8.23
C PHE A 127 -9.59 22.31 9.60
N LEU A 128 -9.24 23.34 10.38
CA LEU A 128 -9.92 23.63 11.64
C LEU A 128 -11.38 24.05 11.47
N SER A 129 -11.82 24.45 10.26
CA SER A 129 -13.23 24.71 9.97
C SER A 129 -14.04 23.45 9.67
N VAL A 130 -13.36 22.32 9.42
CA VAL A 130 -14.00 21.03 9.10
C VAL A 130 -14.27 20.27 10.40
N PRO A 131 -15.54 20.00 10.78
CA PRO A 131 -15.88 19.41 12.08
C PRO A 131 -15.28 18.02 12.35
N ALA A 132 -14.90 17.28 11.31
CA ALA A 132 -14.29 15.95 11.45
C ALA A 132 -12.80 16.00 11.87
N ILE A 133 -12.13 17.15 11.70
CA ILE A 133 -10.72 17.34 12.02
C ILE A 133 -10.59 17.67 13.52
N HIS A 134 -9.76 16.91 14.24
CA HIS A 134 -9.52 17.14 15.65
C HIS A 134 -8.40 18.16 15.90
N SER A 135 -7.29 18.05 15.16
CA SER A 135 -6.14 18.96 15.29
C SER A 135 -5.35 19.09 13.99
N THR A 136 -4.47 20.10 13.95
CA THR A 136 -3.56 20.41 12.85
C THR A 136 -2.13 20.47 13.38
N ASP A 137 -1.32 19.44 13.08
CA ASP A 137 0.06 19.37 13.54
C ASP A 137 1.02 19.63 12.36
N ALA A 138 1.48 20.87 12.21
CA ALA A 138 2.31 21.30 11.09
C ALA A 138 3.81 21.36 11.45
N LEU A 139 4.64 20.81 10.58
CA LEU A 139 6.10 20.82 10.66
C LEU A 139 6.65 21.56 9.43
N ALA A 140 6.90 22.85 9.61
CA ALA A 140 7.53 23.70 8.60
C ALA A 140 9.04 23.39 8.49
N GLY A 141 9.56 23.37 7.27
CA GLY A 141 10.96 23.07 6.99
C GLY A 141 11.26 21.59 6.70
N GLN A 142 10.26 20.71 6.80
CA GLN A 142 10.44 19.26 6.70
C GLN A 142 9.32 18.57 5.91
N ASN A 143 9.71 17.78 4.92
CA ASN A 143 8.83 16.91 4.16
C ASN A 143 9.12 15.45 4.54
N PHE A 144 8.31 14.86 5.42
CA PHE A 144 8.49 13.46 5.86
C PHE A 144 8.13 12.43 4.79
N VAL A 145 7.25 12.80 3.85
CA VAL A 145 6.78 11.90 2.80
C VAL A 145 7.87 11.68 1.74
N PHE A 146 8.53 12.75 1.31
CA PHE A 146 9.64 12.69 0.36
C PHE A 146 11.02 12.64 1.03
N GLY A 147 11.08 12.73 2.37
CA GLY A 147 12.34 12.69 3.13
C GLY A 147 13.23 13.92 2.93
N THR A 148 12.67 15.05 2.48
CA THR A 148 13.43 16.27 2.19
C THR A 148 13.33 17.28 3.33
N ARG A 149 14.32 18.18 3.41
CA ARG A 149 14.35 19.29 4.37
C ARG A 149 14.62 20.57 3.60
N GLY A 150 13.85 21.60 3.88
CA GLY A 150 14.01 22.88 3.19
C GLY A 150 12.94 23.89 3.61
N PRO A 151 13.27 25.20 3.62
CA PRO A 151 12.37 26.25 4.09
C PRO A 151 11.09 26.37 3.24
N ASN A 152 11.09 25.87 2.01
CA ASN A 152 9.96 25.86 1.09
C ASN A 152 9.06 24.61 1.23
N SER A 153 9.29 23.75 2.22
CA SER A 153 8.57 22.49 2.38
C SER A 153 7.97 22.36 3.77
N ALA A 154 6.85 21.64 3.89
CA ALA A 154 6.24 21.31 5.16
C ALA A 154 5.42 20.02 5.09
N THR A 155 5.26 19.38 6.24
CA THR A 155 4.34 18.25 6.46
C THR A 155 3.35 18.63 7.53
N MET A 156 2.06 18.38 7.29
CA MET A 156 0.99 18.56 8.25
C MET A 156 0.32 17.21 8.51
N PHE A 157 0.28 16.81 9.77
CA PHE A 157 -0.50 15.65 10.23
C PHE A 157 -1.88 16.15 10.68
N LEU A 158 -2.92 15.44 10.25
CA LEU A 158 -4.31 15.82 10.48
C LEU A 158 -5.02 14.69 11.21
N PRO A 159 -4.91 14.61 12.55
CA PRO A 159 -5.73 13.72 13.35
C PRO A 159 -7.21 14.06 13.21
N LEU A 160 -8.03 13.02 13.06
CA LEU A 160 -9.48 13.10 13.02
C LEU A 160 -10.08 12.77 14.37
N HIS A 161 -11.31 13.23 14.59
CA HIS A 161 -12.12 12.75 15.69
C HIS A 161 -12.35 11.23 15.60
N HIS A 162 -12.68 10.61 16.74
CA HIS A 162 -12.96 9.17 16.78
C HIS A 162 -14.13 8.82 15.84
N TRP A 163 -14.13 7.64 15.22
CA TRP A 163 -15.14 7.24 14.23
C TRP A 163 -16.59 7.42 14.73
N ASP A 164 -16.82 7.26 16.04
CA ASP A 164 -18.13 7.43 16.68
C ASP A 164 -18.68 8.86 16.60
N GLU A 165 -17.81 9.86 16.58
CA GLU A 165 -18.19 11.29 16.52
C GLU A 165 -18.39 11.79 15.09
N ARG A 166 -17.93 11.01 14.10
CA ARG A 166 -17.92 11.39 12.67
C ARG A 166 -18.74 10.43 11.84
N GLN A 167 -20.05 10.53 11.99
CA GLN A 167 -21.01 9.71 11.27
C GLN A 167 -21.15 10.15 9.81
N GLY A 168 -21.27 9.19 8.90
CA GLY A 168 -21.55 9.41 7.48
C GLY A 168 -20.33 9.34 6.56
N PRO A 169 -20.49 8.84 5.31
CA PRO A 169 -19.38 8.61 4.38
C PRO A 169 -18.51 9.84 4.06
N GLN A 170 -19.10 11.03 4.11
CA GLN A 170 -18.44 12.31 3.85
C GLN A 170 -17.40 12.71 4.91
N ASN A 171 -17.52 12.16 6.12
CA ASN A 171 -16.63 12.43 7.24
C ASN A 171 -15.52 11.38 7.38
N HIS A 172 -15.40 10.47 6.42
CA HIS A 172 -14.30 9.51 6.34
C HIS A 172 -13.12 10.10 5.55
N VAL A 173 -11.92 9.61 5.86
CA VAL A 173 -10.64 10.14 5.32
C VAL A 173 -10.67 10.32 3.80
N LYS A 174 -11.18 9.35 3.06
CA LYS A 174 -11.21 9.41 1.59
C LYS A 174 -12.03 10.60 1.06
N ALA A 175 -13.18 10.87 1.66
CA ALA A 175 -14.04 11.99 1.30
C ALA A 175 -13.42 13.33 1.74
N LEU A 176 -12.83 13.38 2.93
CA LEU A 176 -12.14 14.56 3.45
C LEU A 176 -10.93 14.96 2.58
N ILE A 177 -10.11 13.98 2.16
CA ILE A 177 -9.00 14.20 1.23
C ILE A 177 -9.53 14.72 -0.12
N GLY A 178 -10.58 14.08 -0.66
CA GLY A 178 -11.21 14.51 -1.90
C GLY A 178 -11.70 15.96 -1.85
N ALA A 179 -12.37 16.35 -0.75
CA ALA A 179 -12.83 17.71 -0.52
C ALA A 179 -11.64 18.70 -0.37
N ALA A 180 -10.57 18.29 0.32
CA ALA A 180 -9.39 19.12 0.51
C ALA A 180 -8.70 19.50 -0.81
N TYR A 181 -8.67 18.61 -1.80
CA TYR A 181 -8.11 18.95 -3.13
C TYR A 181 -8.85 20.10 -3.82
N GLY A 182 -10.15 20.29 -3.56
CA GLY A 182 -10.91 21.45 -4.04
C GLY A 182 -10.43 22.78 -3.44
N GLU A 183 -10.02 22.76 -2.17
CA GLU A 183 -9.44 23.95 -1.52
C GLU A 183 -7.97 24.16 -1.89
N PHE A 184 -7.19 23.09 -2.06
CA PHE A 184 -5.79 23.17 -2.50
C PHE A 184 -5.66 23.87 -3.85
N ALA A 185 -6.61 23.65 -4.76
CA ALA A 185 -6.66 24.31 -6.06
C ALA A 185 -6.75 25.85 -5.98
N LYS A 186 -7.20 26.41 -4.84
CA LYS A 186 -7.28 27.86 -4.61
C LYS A 186 -5.96 28.48 -4.16
N ILE A 187 -4.91 27.68 -3.93
CA ILE A 187 -3.60 28.10 -3.43
C ILE A 187 -2.54 27.86 -4.53
N PRO A 188 -2.46 28.71 -5.58
CA PRO A 188 -1.56 28.49 -6.71
C PRO A 188 -0.07 28.62 -6.36
N GLU A 189 0.23 29.22 -5.21
CA GLU A 189 1.59 29.48 -4.73
C GLU A 189 2.31 28.24 -4.17
N ALA A 190 1.61 27.12 -3.98
CA ALA A 190 2.19 25.88 -3.48
C ALA A 190 1.56 24.64 -4.13
N LEU A 191 2.37 23.60 -4.35
CA LEU A 191 1.89 22.25 -4.61
C LEU A 191 1.50 21.61 -3.28
N ILE A 192 0.22 21.27 -3.12
CA ILE A 192 -0.31 20.65 -1.91
C ILE A 192 -0.86 19.27 -2.29
N LEU A 193 -0.39 18.23 -1.60
CA LEU A 193 -0.84 16.86 -1.80
C LEU A 193 -1.28 16.27 -0.46
N ALA A 194 -2.42 15.59 -0.45
CA ALA A 194 -2.92 14.86 0.72
C ALA A 194 -2.95 13.36 0.42
N PHE A 195 -2.50 12.59 1.41
CA PHE A 195 -2.38 11.14 1.35
C PHE A 195 -3.04 10.52 2.58
N ASN A 196 -3.71 9.38 2.37
CA ASN A 196 -4.13 8.55 3.49
C ASN A 196 -2.90 7.95 4.18
N ALA A 197 -3.03 7.61 5.46
CA ALA A 197 -2.04 6.84 6.18
C ALA A 197 -1.87 5.44 5.55
N PRO A 198 -0.66 4.86 5.58
CA PRO A 198 -0.44 3.51 5.07
C PRO A 198 -1.18 2.47 5.94
N SER A 199 -1.83 1.47 5.30
CA SER A 199 -2.54 0.39 6.02
C SER A 199 -1.60 -0.46 6.88
N ILE A 200 -0.32 -0.56 6.52
CA ILE A 200 0.71 -1.19 7.35
C ILE A 200 1.81 -0.16 7.62
N ARG A 201 1.97 0.19 8.90
CA ARG A 201 3.05 1.08 9.36
C ARG A 201 4.41 0.46 9.02
N GLY A 202 5.26 1.25 8.36
CA GLY A 202 6.61 0.85 7.97
C GLY A 202 6.77 0.32 6.53
N LEU A 203 5.69 0.05 5.79
CA LEU A 203 5.79 -0.29 4.35
C LEU A 203 5.90 0.93 3.42
N GLY A 204 5.55 2.11 3.92
CA GLY A 204 5.63 3.38 3.20
C GLY A 204 5.34 4.55 4.13
N ALA A 205 5.65 5.76 3.68
CA ALA A 205 5.31 7.00 4.39
C ALA A 205 3.82 7.39 4.22
N THR A 206 3.20 6.91 3.14
CA THR A 206 1.84 7.26 2.69
C THR A 206 1.16 6.04 2.10
N GLY A 207 -0.18 6.08 2.00
CA GLY A 207 -0.96 5.16 1.17
C GLY A 207 -0.82 5.46 -0.33
N GLY A 208 -1.55 4.71 -1.16
CA GLY A 208 -1.46 4.81 -2.62
C GLY A 208 -0.30 4.01 -3.20
N PHE A 209 0.42 4.59 -4.16
CA PHE A 209 1.54 3.95 -4.86
C PHE A 209 2.85 4.72 -4.71
N SER A 210 3.96 3.99 -4.82
CA SER A 210 5.33 4.53 -4.78
C SER A 210 6.20 3.88 -5.85
N LEU A 211 6.75 4.70 -6.73
CA LEU A 211 7.65 4.27 -7.80
C LEU A 211 8.92 5.13 -7.81
N GLN A 212 10.00 4.53 -8.25
CA GLN A 212 11.32 5.13 -8.40
C GLN A 212 11.61 5.24 -9.89
N LEU A 213 11.62 6.46 -10.42
CA LEU A 213 12.02 6.71 -11.80
C LEU A 213 13.55 6.78 -11.82
N GLN A 214 14.20 5.85 -12.51
CA GLN A 214 15.66 5.68 -12.47
C GLN A 214 16.31 6.22 -13.75
N ASP A 215 17.49 6.82 -13.57
CA ASP A 215 18.42 7.18 -14.65
C ASP A 215 19.66 6.27 -14.63
N PRO A 216 19.68 5.22 -15.47
CA PRO A 216 20.85 4.36 -15.62
C PRO A 216 22.07 5.07 -16.22
N SER A 217 21.86 6.14 -16.98
CA SER A 217 22.93 6.86 -17.67
C SER A 217 23.74 7.77 -16.76
N SER A 218 23.22 8.09 -15.56
CA SER A 218 23.80 9.05 -14.61
C SER A 218 24.21 10.36 -15.30
N GLY A 219 23.33 10.82 -16.19
CA GLY A 219 23.59 11.92 -17.12
C GLY A 219 23.28 13.30 -16.54
N ASP A 220 22.95 14.24 -17.42
CA ASP A 220 22.53 15.59 -17.02
C ASP A 220 21.20 15.57 -16.26
N PHE A 221 21.22 16.08 -15.04
CA PHE A 221 20.03 16.19 -14.19
C PHE A 221 18.92 17.04 -14.82
N ASN A 222 19.25 18.03 -15.66
CA ASN A 222 18.23 18.83 -16.34
C ASN A 222 17.44 17.98 -17.35
N LYS A 223 18.14 17.13 -18.11
CA LYS A 223 17.50 16.17 -19.01
C LYS A 223 16.64 15.20 -18.23
N PHE A 224 17.16 14.65 -17.12
CA PHE A 224 16.42 13.74 -16.27
C PHE A 224 15.15 14.38 -15.68
N ALA A 225 15.24 15.63 -15.21
CA ALA A 225 14.08 16.38 -14.73
C ALA A 225 13.02 16.61 -15.81
N GLY A 226 13.46 16.93 -17.04
CA GLY A 226 12.57 17.05 -18.20
C GLY A 226 11.80 15.75 -18.48
N VAL A 227 12.50 14.62 -18.49
CA VAL A 227 11.90 13.29 -18.70
C VAL A 227 10.95 12.91 -17.56
N ALA A 228 11.34 13.18 -16.31
CA ALA A 228 10.47 12.94 -15.16
C ALA A 228 9.19 13.80 -15.24
N GLN A 229 9.30 15.05 -15.67
CA GLN A 229 8.14 15.92 -15.85
C GLN A 229 7.25 15.48 -17.01
N GLU A 230 7.83 15.01 -18.12
CA GLU A 230 7.10 14.42 -19.24
C GLU A 230 6.31 13.17 -18.80
N PHE A 231 6.96 12.26 -18.07
CA PHE A 231 6.31 11.08 -17.49
C PHE A 231 5.16 11.47 -16.56
N LEU A 232 5.37 12.42 -15.64
CA LEU A 232 4.32 12.91 -14.75
C LEU A 232 3.17 13.56 -15.51
N ALA A 233 3.45 14.33 -16.56
CA ALA A 233 2.44 14.98 -17.38
C ALA A 233 1.58 13.95 -18.14
N LYS A 234 2.22 12.94 -18.73
CA LYS A 234 1.54 11.84 -19.41
C LYS A 234 0.74 10.98 -18.43
N ALA A 235 1.30 10.68 -17.26
CA ALA A 235 0.63 9.91 -16.21
C ALA A 235 -0.65 10.62 -15.71
N ARG A 236 -0.63 11.95 -15.53
CA ARG A 236 -1.83 12.73 -15.14
C ARG A 236 -2.96 12.69 -16.17
N GLN A 237 -2.68 12.40 -17.43
CA GLN A 237 -3.70 12.27 -18.47
C GLN A 237 -4.39 10.90 -18.45
N HIS A 238 -3.80 9.91 -17.77
CA HIS A 238 -4.36 8.56 -17.71
C HIS A 238 -5.51 8.50 -16.70
N PRO A 239 -6.70 8.00 -17.07
CA PRO A 239 -7.90 8.06 -16.22
C PRO A 239 -7.79 7.27 -14.91
N ALA A 240 -6.96 6.22 -14.89
CA ALA A 240 -6.72 5.44 -13.67
C ALA A 240 -5.86 6.15 -12.62
N ILE A 241 -5.04 7.12 -13.04
CA ILE A 241 -4.03 7.75 -12.18
C ILE A 241 -4.63 9.02 -11.58
N GLY A 242 -4.71 9.08 -10.25
CA GLY A 242 -5.22 10.23 -9.52
C GLY A 242 -4.13 11.28 -9.29
N ALA A 243 -4.04 11.78 -8.06
CA ALA A 243 -2.97 12.68 -7.67
C ALA A 243 -1.60 11.99 -7.83
N ILE A 244 -0.68 12.62 -8.55
CA ILE A 244 0.69 12.12 -8.77
C ILE A 244 1.68 13.28 -8.76
N GLY A 245 2.80 13.09 -8.07
CA GLY A 245 3.85 14.09 -7.95
C GLY A 245 5.21 13.51 -7.56
N SER A 246 6.24 14.32 -7.76
CA SER A 246 7.60 14.07 -7.32
C SER A 246 8.16 15.32 -6.65
N SER A 247 9.07 15.12 -5.70
CA SER A 247 9.89 16.19 -5.12
C SER A 247 11.17 16.46 -5.91
N PHE A 248 11.49 15.67 -6.94
CA PHE A 248 12.72 15.84 -7.70
C PHE A 248 12.67 17.12 -8.54
N ARG A 249 13.64 18.01 -8.31
CA ARG A 249 13.77 19.29 -9.01
C ARG A 249 15.25 19.62 -9.20
N VAL A 250 15.54 20.37 -10.25
CA VAL A 250 16.88 20.88 -10.61
C VAL A 250 16.96 22.41 -10.59
N SER A 251 15.85 23.06 -10.28
CA SER A 251 15.69 24.52 -10.24
C SER A 251 16.07 25.13 -8.90
N ALA A 252 16.64 24.37 -7.97
CA ALA A 252 16.97 24.88 -6.65
C ALA A 252 18.04 25.97 -6.77
N PRO A 253 17.75 27.22 -6.37
CA PRO A 253 18.69 28.32 -6.50
C PRO A 253 19.86 28.10 -5.55
N ARG A 254 21.07 28.29 -6.06
CA ARG A 254 22.33 28.12 -5.36
C ARG A 254 23.23 29.33 -5.64
N ILE A 255 24.09 29.63 -4.68
CA ILE A 255 25.16 30.60 -4.86
C ILE A 255 26.46 29.81 -4.81
N PHE A 256 27.21 29.82 -5.91
CA PHE A 256 28.53 29.23 -5.98
C PHE A 256 29.58 30.30 -5.65
N ALA A 257 30.43 30.02 -4.67
CA ALA A 257 31.53 30.91 -4.28
C ALA A 257 32.82 30.46 -4.98
N HIS A 258 33.22 31.21 -6.01
CA HIS A 258 34.47 31.01 -6.73
C HIS A 258 35.62 31.66 -5.96
N VAL A 259 36.53 30.84 -5.44
CA VAL A 259 37.73 31.32 -4.76
C VAL A 259 38.86 31.48 -5.78
N ASP A 260 39.33 32.70 -5.99
CA ASP A 260 40.50 32.99 -6.79
C ASP A 260 41.77 32.64 -6.00
N ARG A 261 42.29 31.44 -6.27
CA ARG A 261 43.47 30.88 -5.61
C ARG A 261 44.74 31.64 -5.95
N GLU A 262 44.86 32.19 -7.16
CA GLU A 262 46.03 32.95 -7.59
C GLU A 262 46.06 34.30 -6.88
N ARG A 263 44.91 34.97 -6.83
CA ARG A 263 44.74 36.23 -6.11
C ARG A 263 44.97 36.06 -4.62
N ALA A 264 44.37 35.04 -4.00
CA ALA A 264 44.59 34.73 -2.59
C ALA A 264 46.07 34.54 -2.27
N LYS A 265 46.80 33.76 -3.08
CA LYS A 265 48.24 33.53 -2.92
C LYS A 265 49.05 34.81 -3.09
N SER A 266 48.72 35.66 -4.08
CA SER A 266 49.42 36.94 -4.32
C SER A 266 49.28 37.92 -3.15
N LEU A 267 48.15 37.87 -2.44
CA LEU A 267 47.84 38.71 -1.28
C LEU A 267 48.31 38.09 0.05
N GLY A 268 48.86 36.88 0.03
CA GLY A 268 49.28 36.16 1.24
C GLY A 268 48.12 35.63 2.08
N VAL A 269 46.94 35.42 1.49
CA VAL A 269 45.77 34.83 2.17
C VAL A 269 45.84 33.30 2.04
N PRO A 270 45.92 32.54 3.15
CA PRO A 270 45.83 31.09 3.10
C PRO A 270 44.44 30.65 2.62
N ILE A 271 44.39 29.68 1.71
CA ILE A 271 43.12 29.19 1.15
C ILE A 271 42.22 28.57 2.23
N SER A 272 42.81 27.89 3.23
CA SER A 272 42.06 27.34 4.37
C SER A 272 41.31 28.42 5.14
N GLU A 273 41.95 29.56 5.41
CA GLU A 273 41.34 30.69 6.11
C GLU A 273 40.12 31.25 5.35
N VAL A 274 40.14 31.24 4.02
CA VAL A 274 38.98 31.64 3.20
C VAL A 274 37.81 30.69 3.43
N PHE A 275 38.03 29.38 3.38
CA PHE A 275 36.98 28.38 3.59
C PHE A 275 36.47 28.36 5.03
N ASP A 276 37.35 28.43 6.02
CA ASP A 276 36.99 28.47 7.43
C ASP A 276 36.15 29.72 7.74
N THR A 277 36.52 30.87 7.17
CA THR A 277 35.76 32.12 7.27
C THR A 277 34.37 32.00 6.63
N LEU A 278 34.29 31.46 5.40
CA LEU A 278 32.99 31.22 4.74
C LEU A 278 32.11 30.26 5.56
N GLN A 279 32.69 29.19 6.10
CA GLN A 279 31.98 28.22 6.94
C GLN A 279 31.52 28.81 8.27
N ALA A 280 32.31 29.67 8.90
CA ALA A 280 31.98 30.33 10.16
C ALA A 280 30.88 31.39 10.04
N TYR A 281 30.76 32.06 8.89
CA TYR A 281 29.79 33.13 8.69
C TYR A 281 28.49 32.65 8.02
N PHE A 282 28.59 31.98 6.87
CA PHE A 282 27.42 31.57 6.07
C PHE A 282 26.99 30.13 6.34
N GLY A 283 27.89 29.31 6.87
CA GLY A 283 27.61 27.96 7.29
C GLY A 283 27.37 27.87 8.78
N ASN A 284 27.61 26.67 9.31
CA ASN A 284 27.60 26.41 10.73
C ASN A 284 28.92 25.71 11.06
N LEU A 285 29.88 26.47 11.60
CA LEU A 285 31.20 25.96 11.94
C LEU A 285 31.16 25.36 13.35
N TYR A 286 31.38 24.06 13.44
CA TYR A 286 31.55 23.35 14.70
C TYR A 286 32.93 23.66 15.31
N ILE A 287 32.94 24.10 16.56
CA ILE A 287 34.18 24.46 17.27
C ILE A 287 34.60 23.33 18.21
N ASN A 288 33.74 23.01 19.18
CA ASN A 288 33.98 22.00 20.19
C ASN A 288 32.67 21.61 20.88
N ASP A 289 32.78 20.78 21.91
CA ASP A 289 31.70 20.40 22.79
C ASP A 289 31.93 20.95 24.20
N PHE A 290 30.84 21.24 24.93
CA PHE A 290 30.90 21.59 26.34
C PHE A 290 29.81 20.87 27.15
N LEU A 291 30.07 20.64 28.44
CA LEU A 291 29.13 19.97 29.33
C LEU A 291 28.28 20.99 30.09
N LYS A 292 26.96 20.83 30.02
CA LYS A 292 26.00 21.61 30.80
C LYS A 292 24.90 20.68 31.30
N PHE A 293 24.57 20.74 32.59
CA PHE A 293 23.51 19.90 33.18
C PHE A 293 23.67 18.39 32.92
N GLY A 294 24.92 17.89 32.92
CA GLY A 294 25.21 16.48 32.64
C GLY A 294 25.02 16.05 31.18
N ARG A 295 24.78 16.98 30.26
CA ARG A 295 24.68 16.73 28.82
C ARG A 295 25.79 17.45 28.08
N VAL A 296 26.27 16.82 27.01
CA VAL A 296 27.25 17.41 26.09
C VAL A 296 26.51 18.21 25.03
N TYR A 297 26.88 19.47 24.86
CA TYR A 297 26.31 20.41 23.89
C TYR A 297 27.39 20.81 22.88
N ARG A 298 27.01 20.86 21.60
CA ARG A 298 27.87 21.37 20.53
C ARG A 298 27.95 22.89 20.59
N VAL A 299 29.16 23.42 20.48
CA VAL A 299 29.43 24.83 20.25
C VAL A 299 29.61 25.05 18.76
N GLN A 300 28.76 25.89 18.20
CA GLN A 300 28.75 26.23 16.78
C GLN A 300 28.81 27.75 16.64
N THR A 301 29.52 28.23 15.63
CA THR A 301 29.51 29.65 15.26
C THR A 301 28.87 29.84 13.89
N GLU A 302 28.08 30.89 13.80
CA GLU A 302 27.36 31.34 12.60
C GLU A 302 27.17 32.86 12.74
N ALA A 303 27.17 33.61 11.64
CA ALA A 303 26.89 35.03 11.70
C ALA A 303 25.41 35.31 11.96
N GLU A 304 25.11 36.43 12.60
CA GLU A 304 23.72 36.89 12.73
C GLU A 304 23.09 37.08 11.35
N ALA A 305 21.78 36.84 11.23
CA ALA A 305 21.07 36.80 9.94
C ALA A 305 21.30 38.08 9.09
N GLN A 306 21.37 39.25 9.72
CA GLN A 306 21.57 40.54 9.04
C GLN A 306 22.92 40.69 8.31
N TYR A 307 23.90 39.82 8.58
CA TYR A 307 25.23 39.84 7.96
C TYR A 307 25.45 38.69 6.97
N ARG A 308 24.40 37.94 6.62
CA ARG A 308 24.50 36.77 5.74
C ARG A 308 23.23 36.50 4.93
N SER A 309 22.41 37.53 4.73
CA SER A 309 21.13 37.41 4.06
C SER A 309 21.24 37.52 2.54
N THR A 310 22.26 38.24 2.03
CA THR A 310 22.42 38.46 0.59
C THR A 310 23.85 38.12 0.13
N PRO A 311 24.06 37.80 -1.16
CA PRO A 311 25.40 37.50 -1.68
C PRO A 311 26.40 38.64 -1.47
N GLU A 312 25.93 39.90 -1.46
CA GLU A 312 26.76 41.09 -1.25
C GLU A 312 27.33 41.16 0.17
N ASP A 313 26.76 40.42 1.13
CA ASP A 313 27.26 40.36 2.50
C ASP A 313 28.66 39.74 2.59
N VAL A 314 29.12 39.00 1.57
CA VAL A 314 30.50 38.48 1.49
C VAL A 314 31.53 39.60 1.60
N ALA A 315 31.24 40.79 1.05
CA ALA A 315 32.13 41.94 1.11
C ALA A 315 32.28 42.54 2.52
N LYS A 316 31.35 42.24 3.43
CA LYS A 316 31.38 42.72 4.83
C LYS A 316 32.34 41.91 5.71
N ILE A 317 32.82 40.77 5.20
CA ILE A 317 33.64 39.82 5.95
C ILE A 317 35.09 40.02 5.57
N TYR A 318 35.99 39.92 6.55
CA TYR A 318 37.42 40.09 6.36
C TYR A 318 38.16 38.81 6.71
N VAL A 319 39.12 38.44 5.86
CA VAL A 319 40.04 37.31 6.06
C VAL A 319 41.43 37.83 6.36
N ARG A 320 42.18 37.07 7.17
CA ARG A 320 43.54 37.42 7.57
C ARG A 320 44.53 37.05 6.46
N ALA A 321 45.23 38.05 5.93
CA ALA A 321 46.41 37.85 5.11
C ALA A 321 47.68 37.83 5.96
N VAL A 322 48.62 36.96 5.60
CA VAL A 322 49.92 36.81 6.24
C VAL A 322 50.99 37.06 5.17
N SER A 323 51.77 38.13 5.36
CA SER A 323 52.93 38.43 4.52
C SER A 323 54.13 38.73 5.41
N GLY A 324 55.02 37.73 5.55
CA GLY A 324 56.13 37.77 6.50
C GLY A 324 55.64 37.92 7.95
N LEU A 325 56.11 38.96 8.65
CA LEU A 325 55.73 39.26 10.05
C LEU A 325 54.51 40.18 10.17
N LYS A 326 53.92 40.65 9.06
CA LYS A 326 52.75 41.54 9.08
C LYS A 326 51.48 40.75 8.80
N SER A 327 50.46 41.00 9.62
CA SER A 327 49.11 40.51 9.41
C SER A 327 48.19 41.68 9.05
N THR A 328 47.45 41.54 7.96
CA THR A 328 46.51 42.55 7.47
C THR A 328 45.17 41.89 7.17
N MET A 329 44.08 42.59 7.46
CA MET A 329 42.73 42.11 7.16
C MET A 329 42.35 42.54 5.75
N ILE A 330 41.90 41.60 4.92
CA ILE A 330 41.49 41.86 3.54
C ILE A 330 40.00 41.48 3.41
N PRO A 331 39.15 42.32 2.80
CA PRO A 331 37.78 41.96 2.48
C PRO A 331 37.71 40.67 1.66
N LEU A 332 36.77 39.78 1.99
CA LEU A 332 36.67 38.44 1.41
C LEU A 332 36.30 38.46 -0.08
N ASP A 333 35.54 39.47 -0.52
CA ASP A 333 35.15 39.71 -1.91
C ASP A 333 36.36 40.00 -2.84
N THR A 334 37.52 40.35 -2.30
CA THR A 334 38.76 40.52 -3.09
C THR A 334 39.32 39.20 -3.63
N VAL A 335 38.95 38.08 -3.01
CA VAL A 335 39.43 36.72 -3.35
C VAL A 335 38.29 35.73 -3.60
N VAL A 336 37.04 36.13 -3.32
CA VAL A 336 35.84 35.32 -3.56
C VAL A 336 34.86 36.09 -4.43
N THR A 337 34.41 35.47 -5.52
CA THR A 337 33.30 35.97 -6.33
C THR A 337 32.12 35.02 -6.22
N THR A 338 30.90 35.53 -6.29
CA THR A 338 29.67 34.74 -6.17
C THR A 338 28.93 34.69 -7.50
N GLU A 339 28.41 33.51 -7.85
CA GLU A 339 27.62 33.29 -9.05
C GLU A 339 26.31 32.58 -8.68
N PHE A 340 25.19 33.06 -9.21
CA PHE A 340 23.92 32.36 -9.11
C PHE A 340 23.90 31.17 -10.07
N THR A 341 23.64 30.00 -9.51
CA THR A 341 23.49 28.75 -10.27
C THR A 341 22.24 28.00 -9.79
N SER A 342 21.89 26.91 -10.47
CA SER A 342 20.79 26.03 -10.08
C SER A 342 21.25 24.59 -10.12
N GLY A 343 20.69 23.74 -9.26
CA GLY A 343 21.02 22.32 -9.29
C GLY A 343 20.00 21.43 -8.57
N PRO A 344 20.21 20.10 -8.62
CA PRO A 344 19.31 19.13 -8.02
C PRO A 344 19.35 19.15 -6.49
N ASP A 345 18.19 19.29 -5.84
CA ASP A 345 18.07 19.20 -4.38
C ASP A 345 16.80 18.45 -3.93
N PRO A 346 16.91 17.26 -3.31
CA PRO A 346 18.12 16.45 -3.11
C PRO A 346 18.47 15.59 -4.34
N VAL A 347 19.69 15.05 -4.36
CA VAL A 347 20.07 13.94 -5.25
C VAL A 347 19.83 12.62 -4.53
N THR A 348 18.85 11.84 -4.98
CA THR A 348 18.50 10.54 -4.41
C THR A 348 18.97 9.39 -5.27
N HIS A 349 19.29 8.27 -4.63
CA HIS A 349 19.71 7.04 -5.30
C HIS A 349 18.81 5.86 -4.92
N PHE A 350 18.53 4.97 -5.87
CA PHE A 350 17.84 3.71 -5.65
C PHE A 350 18.46 2.63 -6.52
N ASN A 351 18.77 1.47 -5.93
CA ASN A 351 19.50 0.37 -6.59
C ASN A 351 20.82 0.81 -7.28
N GLY A 352 21.46 1.86 -6.77
CA GLY A 352 22.72 2.40 -7.32
C GLY A 352 22.55 3.42 -8.45
N TYR A 353 21.33 3.70 -8.90
CA TYR A 353 21.04 4.71 -9.92
C TYR A 353 20.50 6.01 -9.32
N ASN A 354 20.73 7.13 -9.98
CA ASN A 354 19.99 8.37 -9.71
C ASN A 354 18.49 8.09 -9.87
N THR A 355 17.69 8.55 -8.92
CA THR A 355 16.24 8.32 -8.93
C THR A 355 15.45 9.58 -8.61
N ALA A 356 14.24 9.65 -9.17
CA ALA A 356 13.19 10.54 -8.72
C ALA A 356 12.07 9.72 -8.09
N LEU A 357 11.84 9.90 -6.78
CA LEU A 357 10.71 9.30 -6.10
C LEU A 357 9.42 9.94 -6.60
N VAL A 358 8.52 9.12 -7.12
CA VAL A 358 7.18 9.52 -7.56
C VAL A 358 6.16 8.83 -6.68
N LEU A 359 5.29 9.64 -6.10
CA LEU A 359 4.21 9.19 -5.22
C LEU A 359 2.87 9.63 -5.78
N GLY A 360 1.83 8.86 -5.48
CA GLY A 360 0.49 9.21 -5.87
C GLY A 360 -0.57 8.26 -5.34
N ALA A 361 -1.80 8.49 -5.76
CA ALA A 361 -2.95 7.68 -5.40
C ALA A 361 -3.74 7.28 -6.65
N ALA A 362 -4.54 6.21 -6.53
CA ALA A 362 -5.47 5.81 -7.57
C ALA A 362 -6.55 6.87 -7.76
N ALA A 363 -7.01 7.05 -9.00
CA ALA A 363 -8.21 7.82 -9.26
C ALA A 363 -9.44 7.15 -8.61
N PRO A 364 -10.48 7.90 -8.23
CA PRO A 364 -11.69 7.31 -7.67
C PRO A 364 -12.27 6.22 -8.57
N GLY A 365 -12.49 5.03 -8.01
CA GLY A 365 -13.04 3.86 -8.72
C GLY A 365 -12.00 2.92 -9.33
N TYR A 366 -10.70 3.25 -9.25
CA TYR A 366 -9.61 2.40 -9.72
C TYR A 366 -8.88 1.70 -8.56
N SER A 367 -8.34 0.51 -8.81
CA SER A 367 -7.50 -0.21 -7.84
C SER A 367 -6.04 0.18 -7.93
N SER A 368 -5.25 -0.14 -6.89
CA SER A 368 -3.79 0.03 -6.92
C SER A 368 -3.16 -0.76 -8.07
N GLY A 369 -3.57 -2.01 -8.30
CA GLY A 369 -3.03 -2.83 -9.39
C GLY A 369 -3.24 -2.23 -10.78
N GLN A 370 -4.45 -1.68 -11.06
CA GLN A 370 -4.74 -1.00 -12.32
C GLN A 370 -3.85 0.23 -12.52
N VAL A 371 -3.55 0.95 -11.43
CA VAL A 371 -2.63 2.10 -11.46
C VAL A 371 -1.20 1.65 -11.74
N LEU A 372 -0.73 0.58 -11.12
CA LEU A 372 0.61 0.05 -11.38
C LEU A 372 0.76 -0.40 -12.84
N ASP A 373 -0.28 -1.00 -13.43
CA ASP A 373 -0.28 -1.41 -14.84
C ASP A 373 -0.31 -0.19 -15.78
N ALA A 374 -1.12 0.83 -15.45
CA ALA A 374 -1.15 2.08 -16.20
C ALA A 374 0.20 2.82 -16.17
N LEU A 375 0.85 2.88 -15.00
CA LEU A 375 2.17 3.48 -14.84
C LEU A 375 3.25 2.72 -15.62
N ASP A 376 3.16 1.38 -15.65
CA ASP A 376 4.08 0.54 -16.43
C ASP A 376 3.88 0.78 -17.95
N GLN A 377 2.64 0.95 -18.40
CA GLN A 377 2.35 1.34 -19.78
C GLN A 377 2.92 2.72 -20.12
N VAL A 378 2.66 3.73 -19.29
CA VAL A 378 3.18 5.09 -19.50
C VAL A 378 4.71 5.11 -19.48
N ALA A 379 5.34 4.31 -18.61
CA ALA A 379 6.80 4.16 -18.58
C ALA A 379 7.35 3.53 -19.87
N LYS A 380 6.69 2.51 -20.41
CA LYS A 380 7.06 1.89 -21.70
C LYS A 380 6.94 2.86 -22.88
N GLU A 381 5.96 3.76 -22.84
CA GLU A 381 5.76 4.76 -23.90
C GLU A 381 6.76 5.91 -23.82
N VAL A 382 7.05 6.44 -22.61
CA VAL A 382 7.82 7.68 -22.43
C VAL A 382 9.28 7.43 -22.03
N LEU A 383 9.52 6.50 -21.10
CA LEU A 383 10.83 6.35 -20.44
C LEU A 383 11.75 5.38 -21.19
N VAL A 384 11.22 4.22 -21.58
CA VAL A 384 12.02 3.14 -22.21
C VAL A 384 12.70 3.60 -23.51
N PRO A 385 12.04 4.34 -24.44
CA PRO A 385 12.70 4.83 -25.65
C PRO A 385 13.86 5.80 -25.38
N GLN A 386 13.83 6.46 -24.23
CA GLN A 386 14.83 7.44 -23.81
C GLN A 386 15.94 6.83 -22.95
N GLY A 387 15.88 5.53 -22.64
CA GLY A 387 16.87 4.82 -21.82
C GLY A 387 16.65 4.94 -20.31
N TYR A 388 15.48 5.40 -19.87
CA TYR A 388 15.11 5.50 -18.46
C TYR A 388 14.23 4.31 -18.04
N GLY A 389 14.22 4.01 -16.74
CA GLY A 389 13.46 2.91 -16.17
C GLY A 389 12.58 3.35 -15.01
N ILE A 390 11.65 2.48 -14.62
CA ILE A 390 10.97 2.58 -13.33
C ILE A 390 11.26 1.32 -12.52
N ASP A 391 11.26 1.48 -11.21
CA ASP A 391 11.27 0.38 -10.27
C ASP A 391 10.27 0.66 -9.15
N TRP A 392 9.73 -0.40 -8.57
CA TRP A 392 8.72 -0.29 -7.54
C TRP A 392 9.38 -0.20 -6.17
N SER A 393 8.84 0.63 -5.29
CA SER A 393 9.29 0.71 -3.90
C SER A 393 8.12 0.61 -2.94
N GLY A 394 8.40 0.39 -1.65
CA GLY A 394 7.40 0.39 -0.59
C GLY A 394 6.23 -0.57 -0.85
N ILE A 395 5.00 -0.05 -0.73
CA ILE A 395 3.75 -0.81 -0.88
C ILE A 395 3.61 -1.38 -2.30
N SER A 396 3.94 -0.59 -3.34
CA SER A 396 3.83 -1.03 -4.73
C SER A 396 4.75 -2.19 -5.08
N TYR A 397 5.94 -2.24 -4.45
CA TYR A 397 6.86 -3.38 -4.60
C TYR A 397 6.26 -4.66 -4.00
N GLN A 398 5.70 -4.57 -2.78
CA GLN A 398 5.06 -5.71 -2.12
C GLN A 398 3.84 -6.20 -2.91
N GLU A 399 3.07 -5.29 -3.50
CA GLU A 399 1.93 -5.64 -4.36
C GLU A 399 2.36 -6.47 -5.58
N ARG A 400 3.38 -6.01 -6.31
CA ARG A 400 3.92 -6.74 -7.47
C ARG A 400 4.48 -8.11 -7.08
N MET A 401 5.17 -8.20 -5.95
CA MET A 401 5.68 -9.48 -5.44
C MET A 401 4.57 -10.46 -5.06
N VAL A 402 3.56 -10.01 -4.31
CA VAL A 402 2.47 -10.88 -3.83
C VAL A 402 1.57 -11.33 -4.98
N GLY A 403 1.32 -10.47 -5.96
CA GLY A 403 0.53 -10.81 -7.15
C GLY A 403 1.06 -12.06 -7.85
N GLN A 404 2.37 -12.18 -8.01
CA GLN A 404 3.00 -13.35 -8.63
C GLN A 404 2.97 -14.60 -7.72
N GLN A 405 3.16 -14.43 -6.41
CA GLN A 405 3.21 -15.56 -5.46
C GLN A 405 1.84 -16.21 -5.22
N SER A 406 0.75 -15.45 -5.35
CA SER A 406 -0.61 -15.91 -5.07
C SER A 406 -0.98 -17.16 -5.88
N LEU A 407 -0.62 -17.20 -7.16
CA LEU A 407 -0.88 -18.35 -8.04
C LEU A 407 -0.20 -19.63 -7.52
N PHE A 408 1.05 -19.52 -7.07
CA PHE A 408 1.79 -20.65 -6.51
C PHE A 408 1.18 -21.13 -5.19
N VAL A 409 0.73 -20.20 -4.33
CA VAL A 409 0.07 -20.55 -3.06
C VAL A 409 -1.23 -21.31 -3.31
N PHE A 410 -2.08 -20.84 -4.24
CA PHE A 410 -3.30 -21.55 -4.61
C PHE A 410 -3.03 -22.92 -5.22
N GLY A 411 -2.11 -23.02 -6.17
CA GLY A 411 -1.75 -24.28 -6.82
C GLY A 411 -1.19 -25.30 -5.83
N PHE A 412 -0.27 -24.87 -4.95
CA PHE A 412 0.32 -25.74 -3.93
C PHE A 412 -0.72 -26.14 -2.86
N GLY A 413 -1.59 -25.22 -2.45
CA GLY A 413 -2.69 -25.53 -1.52
C GLY A 413 -3.63 -26.59 -2.08
N LEU A 414 -4.04 -26.47 -3.34
CA LEU A 414 -4.90 -27.46 -4.00
C LEU A 414 -4.19 -28.81 -4.17
N LEU A 415 -2.90 -28.81 -4.50
CA LEU A 415 -2.07 -30.02 -4.56
C LEU A 415 -1.97 -30.70 -3.18
N MET A 416 -1.75 -29.95 -2.11
CA MET A 416 -1.67 -30.53 -0.76
C MET A 416 -3.01 -31.12 -0.32
N VAL A 417 -4.13 -30.43 -0.59
CA VAL A 417 -5.48 -30.98 -0.34
C VAL A 417 -5.68 -32.27 -1.14
N PHE A 418 -5.29 -32.28 -2.42
CA PHE A 418 -5.35 -33.48 -3.26
C PHE A 418 -4.59 -34.66 -2.65
N LEU A 419 -3.32 -34.45 -2.28
CA LEU A 419 -2.44 -35.50 -1.75
C LEU A 419 -2.92 -36.04 -0.40
N VAL A 420 -3.38 -35.16 0.50
CA VAL A 420 -3.91 -35.59 1.80
C VAL A 420 -5.17 -36.42 1.64
N LEU A 421 -6.10 -36.01 0.76
CA LEU A 421 -7.30 -36.80 0.47
C LEU A 421 -6.96 -38.10 -0.25
N ALA A 422 -5.99 -38.09 -1.16
CA ALA A 422 -5.56 -39.30 -1.87
C ALA A 422 -4.98 -40.33 -0.89
N ALA A 423 -4.17 -39.88 0.07
CA ALA A 423 -3.63 -40.72 1.13
C ALA A 423 -4.72 -41.21 2.09
N GLN A 424 -5.70 -40.36 2.44
CA GLN A 424 -6.79 -40.71 3.35
C GLN A 424 -7.77 -41.74 2.75
N TYR A 425 -8.05 -41.65 1.44
CA TYR A 425 -9.00 -42.52 0.74
C TYR A 425 -8.33 -43.66 -0.04
N GLU A 426 -7.01 -43.75 -0.04
CA GLU A 426 -6.24 -44.72 -0.84
C GLU A 426 -6.66 -44.72 -2.33
N SER A 427 -7.02 -43.55 -2.85
CA SER A 427 -7.62 -43.40 -4.19
C SER A 427 -7.27 -42.07 -4.82
N TRP A 428 -6.97 -42.09 -6.12
CA TRP A 428 -6.71 -40.87 -6.90
C TRP A 428 -7.99 -40.25 -7.46
N ALA A 429 -9.07 -41.04 -7.60
CA ALA A 429 -10.33 -40.58 -8.21
C ALA A 429 -11.22 -39.82 -7.21
N VAL A 430 -11.29 -40.30 -5.96
CA VAL A 430 -12.10 -39.70 -4.89
C VAL A 430 -11.70 -38.24 -4.60
N PRO A 431 -10.40 -37.91 -4.44
CA PRO A 431 -9.96 -36.52 -4.26
C PRO A 431 -10.31 -35.61 -5.43
N PHE A 432 -10.25 -36.13 -6.66
CA PHE A 432 -10.61 -35.35 -7.84
C PHE A 432 -12.09 -34.95 -7.80
N ALA A 433 -12.98 -35.88 -7.43
CA ALA A 433 -14.40 -35.60 -7.24
C ALA A 433 -14.65 -34.53 -6.17
N VAL A 434 -13.88 -34.54 -5.08
CA VAL A 434 -13.95 -33.52 -4.02
C VAL A 434 -13.49 -32.15 -4.54
N LEU A 435 -12.38 -32.10 -5.29
CA LEU A 435 -11.82 -30.85 -5.81
C LEU A 435 -12.68 -30.19 -6.88
N LEU A 436 -13.51 -30.96 -7.61
CA LEU A 436 -14.48 -30.40 -8.55
C LEU A 436 -15.56 -29.53 -7.85
N ALA A 437 -15.70 -29.59 -6.53
CA ALA A 437 -16.57 -28.67 -5.79
C ALA A 437 -15.95 -27.28 -5.61
N VAL A 438 -14.61 -27.15 -5.67
CA VAL A 438 -13.88 -25.90 -5.39
C VAL A 438 -14.25 -24.77 -6.37
N PRO A 439 -14.33 -25.00 -7.70
CA PRO A 439 -14.71 -23.95 -8.64
C PRO A 439 -16.06 -23.29 -8.37
N PHE A 440 -17.04 -24.02 -7.81
CA PHE A 440 -18.33 -23.43 -7.42
C PHE A 440 -18.17 -22.42 -6.28
N GLY A 441 -17.37 -22.78 -5.30
CA GLY A 441 -17.06 -21.89 -4.18
C GLY A 441 -16.30 -20.65 -4.63
N VAL A 442 -15.28 -20.83 -5.47
CA VAL A 442 -14.49 -19.73 -6.04
C VAL A 442 -15.38 -18.83 -6.90
N PHE A 443 -16.25 -19.40 -7.74
CA PHE A 443 -17.21 -18.64 -8.54
C PHE A 443 -18.15 -17.81 -7.67
N GLY A 444 -18.70 -18.38 -6.60
CA GLY A 444 -19.57 -17.66 -5.67
C GLY A 444 -18.85 -16.49 -4.99
N ALA A 445 -17.62 -16.71 -4.54
CA ALA A 445 -16.79 -15.68 -3.91
C ALA A 445 -16.43 -14.55 -4.89
N LEU A 446 -15.99 -14.88 -6.11
CA LEU A 446 -15.69 -13.90 -7.16
C LEU A 446 -16.94 -13.12 -7.56
N SER A 447 -18.08 -13.79 -7.70
CA SER A 447 -19.35 -13.14 -8.04
C SER A 447 -19.77 -12.14 -6.97
N ALA A 448 -19.63 -12.50 -5.69
CA ALA A 448 -19.95 -11.61 -4.58
C ALA A 448 -19.05 -10.38 -4.57
N VAL A 449 -17.74 -10.55 -4.72
CA VAL A 449 -16.77 -9.44 -4.78
C VAL A 449 -17.02 -8.54 -5.99
N TRP A 450 -17.34 -9.13 -7.15
CA TRP A 450 -17.67 -8.38 -8.36
C TRP A 450 -18.93 -7.54 -8.19
N VAL A 451 -20.01 -8.11 -7.63
CA VAL A 451 -21.26 -7.38 -7.35
C VAL A 451 -21.06 -6.27 -6.32
N MET A 452 -20.21 -6.49 -5.32
CA MET A 452 -19.89 -5.48 -4.30
C MET A 452 -18.89 -4.42 -4.80
N GLY A 453 -18.34 -4.55 -6.02
CA GLY A 453 -17.34 -3.63 -6.55
C GLY A 453 -16.01 -3.65 -5.77
N MET A 454 -15.68 -4.79 -5.15
CA MET A 454 -14.46 -4.96 -4.37
C MET A 454 -13.31 -5.48 -5.24
N SER A 455 -12.08 -5.28 -4.78
CA SER A 455 -10.86 -5.74 -5.45
C SER A 455 -10.43 -7.13 -5.01
N ASN A 456 -9.62 -7.80 -5.84
CA ASN A 456 -8.90 -9.01 -5.49
C ASN A 456 -7.65 -8.64 -4.67
N ASP A 457 -7.84 -8.48 -3.35
CA ASP A 457 -6.79 -8.15 -2.38
C ASP A 457 -6.31 -9.38 -1.58
N ILE A 458 -5.32 -9.18 -0.70
CA ILE A 458 -4.75 -10.27 0.11
C ILE A 458 -5.79 -10.90 1.04
N TYR A 459 -6.73 -10.12 1.59
CA TYR A 459 -7.77 -10.67 2.47
C TYR A 459 -8.72 -11.57 1.69
N PHE A 460 -9.13 -11.13 0.49
CA PHE A 460 -9.93 -11.94 -0.41
C PHE A 460 -9.21 -13.23 -0.79
N GLN A 461 -7.91 -13.17 -1.10
CA GLN A 461 -7.13 -14.37 -1.44
C GLN A 461 -7.00 -15.36 -0.28
N ILE A 462 -6.78 -14.87 0.95
CA ILE A 462 -6.80 -15.71 2.15
C ILE A 462 -8.18 -16.33 2.37
N GLY A 463 -9.24 -15.56 2.12
CA GLY A 463 -10.62 -16.03 2.11
C GLY A 463 -10.83 -17.16 1.10
N LEU A 464 -10.36 -17.00 -0.14
CA LEU A 464 -10.42 -18.04 -1.17
C LEU A 464 -9.70 -19.32 -0.75
N VAL A 465 -8.50 -19.23 -0.15
CA VAL A 465 -7.78 -20.41 0.35
C VAL A 465 -8.59 -21.14 1.44
N THR A 466 -9.17 -20.39 2.36
CA THR A 466 -10.03 -20.95 3.41
C THR A 466 -11.28 -21.60 2.81
N LEU A 467 -11.83 -20.98 1.76
CA LEU A 467 -13.02 -21.43 1.06
C LEU A 467 -12.79 -22.72 0.26
N ILE A 468 -11.57 -22.99 -0.21
CA ILE A 468 -11.18 -24.30 -0.76
C ILE A 468 -11.41 -25.39 0.30
N GLY A 469 -10.95 -25.17 1.54
CA GLY A 469 -11.13 -26.11 2.65
C GLY A 469 -12.60 -26.31 3.03
N LEU A 470 -13.37 -25.22 3.10
CA LEU A 470 -14.81 -25.28 3.39
C LEU A 470 -15.60 -25.98 2.29
N SER A 471 -15.28 -25.71 1.02
CA SER A 471 -15.90 -26.39 -0.13
C SER A 471 -15.55 -27.87 -0.15
N ALA A 472 -14.28 -28.20 0.11
CA ALA A 472 -13.82 -29.59 0.21
C ALA A 472 -14.51 -30.32 1.36
N LYS A 473 -14.68 -29.71 2.54
CA LYS A 473 -15.43 -30.30 3.68
C LYS A 473 -16.83 -30.73 3.26
N ASN A 474 -17.57 -29.88 2.56
CA ASN A 474 -18.93 -30.20 2.11
C ASN A 474 -18.95 -31.35 1.11
N ALA A 475 -18.01 -31.37 0.16
CA ALA A 475 -17.89 -32.45 -0.80
C ALA A 475 -17.45 -33.77 -0.14
N ILE A 476 -16.49 -33.72 0.79
CA ILE A 476 -16.01 -34.87 1.59
C ILE A 476 -17.17 -35.57 2.29
N LEU A 477 -18.08 -34.82 2.95
CA LEU A 477 -19.20 -35.42 3.67
C LEU A 477 -20.11 -36.27 2.78
N ILE A 478 -20.33 -35.85 1.53
CA ILE A 478 -21.13 -36.60 0.54
C ILE A 478 -20.32 -37.76 -0.02
N VAL A 479 -19.12 -37.49 -0.51
CA VAL A 479 -18.30 -38.48 -1.23
C VAL A 479 -17.84 -39.62 -0.31
N GLU A 480 -17.48 -39.33 0.95
CA GLU A 480 -17.12 -40.36 1.94
C GLU A 480 -18.28 -41.33 2.19
N PHE A 481 -19.50 -40.79 2.38
CA PHE A 481 -20.67 -41.62 2.64
C PHE A 481 -21.09 -42.42 1.40
N ALA A 482 -20.98 -41.82 0.21
CA ALA A 482 -21.22 -42.52 -1.05
C ALA A 482 -20.21 -43.66 -1.24
N ASN A 483 -18.93 -43.43 -0.96
CA ASN A 483 -17.89 -44.46 -1.10
C ASN A 483 -18.13 -45.63 -0.14
N LYS A 484 -18.48 -45.36 1.13
CA LYS A 484 -18.85 -46.41 2.11
C LYS A 484 -20.05 -47.24 1.67
N ARG A 485 -21.07 -46.62 1.06
CA ARG A 485 -22.25 -47.34 0.52
C ARG A 485 -21.93 -48.17 -0.70
N TYR A 486 -21.08 -47.65 -1.58
CA TYR A 486 -20.57 -48.36 -2.75
C TYR A 486 -19.76 -49.60 -2.33
N GLU A 487 -18.85 -49.46 -1.35
CA GLU A 487 -18.11 -50.58 -0.74
C GLU A 487 -19.03 -51.60 -0.07
N SER A 488 -20.18 -51.15 0.46
CA SER A 488 -21.22 -52.03 1.01
C SER A 488 -22.09 -52.72 -0.06
N GLY A 489 -21.72 -52.63 -1.35
CA GLY A 489 -22.36 -53.34 -2.46
C GLY A 489 -23.50 -52.60 -3.16
N HIS A 490 -23.75 -51.32 -2.84
CA HIS A 490 -24.76 -50.52 -3.55
C HIS A 490 -24.24 -50.05 -4.91
N SER A 491 -25.15 -49.81 -5.87
CA SER A 491 -24.77 -49.20 -7.15
C SER A 491 -24.21 -47.78 -6.93
N LEU A 492 -23.34 -47.31 -7.83
CA LEU A 492 -22.69 -46.00 -7.71
C LEU A 492 -23.70 -44.84 -7.67
N VAL A 493 -24.79 -44.94 -8.45
CA VAL A 493 -25.85 -43.94 -8.49
C VAL A 493 -26.68 -43.96 -7.21
N ASP A 494 -27.06 -45.14 -6.72
CA ASP A 494 -27.85 -45.28 -5.50
C ASP A 494 -27.06 -44.81 -4.28
N ALA A 495 -25.78 -45.17 -4.21
CA ALA A 495 -24.87 -44.74 -3.15
C ALA A 495 -24.72 -43.20 -3.13
N ALA A 496 -24.58 -42.56 -4.29
CA ALA A 496 -24.50 -41.09 -4.39
C ALA A 496 -25.82 -40.41 -3.99
N MET A 497 -26.97 -40.96 -4.40
CA MET A 497 -28.29 -40.44 -4.05
C MET A 497 -28.60 -40.56 -2.56
N GLU A 498 -28.27 -41.70 -1.95
CA GLU A 498 -28.46 -41.91 -0.51
C GLU A 498 -27.54 -40.95 0.29
N ALA A 499 -26.29 -40.83 -0.12
CA ALA A 499 -25.34 -39.90 0.49
C ALA A 499 -25.82 -38.45 0.43
N ALA A 500 -26.26 -37.99 -0.75
CA ALA A 500 -26.82 -36.66 -0.93
C ALA A 500 -28.03 -36.44 -0.01
N THR A 501 -28.92 -37.43 0.10
CA THR A 501 -30.12 -37.34 0.94
C THR A 501 -29.78 -37.19 2.43
N ILE A 502 -28.91 -38.06 2.96
CA ILE A 502 -28.59 -38.08 4.39
C ILE A 502 -27.72 -36.88 4.80
N ARG A 503 -26.79 -36.47 3.93
CA ARG A 503 -25.80 -35.43 4.23
C ARG A 503 -26.28 -34.01 3.94
N PHE A 504 -27.39 -33.83 3.22
CA PHE A 504 -27.96 -32.50 2.97
C PHE A 504 -28.18 -31.70 4.26
N ARG A 505 -28.77 -32.32 5.30
CA ARG A 505 -29.04 -31.66 6.58
C ARG A 505 -27.80 -31.13 7.30
N PRO A 506 -26.77 -31.94 7.60
CA PRO A 506 -25.58 -31.44 8.26
C PRO A 506 -24.78 -30.44 7.42
N ILE A 507 -24.80 -30.53 6.09
CA ILE A 507 -24.14 -29.55 5.21
C ILE A 507 -24.78 -28.18 5.35
N VAL A 508 -26.11 -28.10 5.23
CA VAL A 508 -26.87 -26.84 5.39
C VAL A 508 -26.78 -26.27 6.81
N MET A 509 -26.58 -27.10 7.83
CA MET A 509 -26.39 -26.63 9.21
C MET A 509 -25.01 -25.99 9.46
N THR A 510 -24.01 -26.28 8.63
CA THR A 510 -22.62 -25.86 8.88
C THR A 510 -22.02 -24.96 7.80
N SER A 511 -22.77 -24.70 6.72
CA SER A 511 -22.44 -23.77 5.64
C SER A 511 -23.29 -22.52 5.79
#